data_AF-A0A499V9G3-F1
#
_entry.id   AF-A0A499V9G3-F1
#
_cell.length_a   1.000
_cell.length_b   1.000
_cell.length_c   1.000
_cell.angle_alpha   90.00
_cell.angle_beta   90.00
_cell.angle_gamma   90.00
#
_symmetry.space_group_name_H-M   'P 1'
#
loop_
_entity.id
_entity.type
_entity.pdbx_description
1 polymer ?
#
loop_
_entity_poly.entity_id
_entity_poly.type
_entity_poly.pdbx_seq_one_letter_code
_entity_poly.pdbx_strand_id
1 'polypeptide(L)'
;MDRAPGTPPRRRTPLRTPRRTRTWAGLLAAVLGASVLSLTGAGPASAADVNNAKNGGYESGLGNWTCSASSGTTVSSPVHGGSAALKATPAGQDNAKCTQTVAVKPNSTYTLSAWVQGGYAYLGASGTGTTDVSTWTPDSTSWKQLTTTFTTGAATTSVTVYTHGWYGQAAYYADDLSVFGPDGGGGSDPAPTVPAAPAGLAVSSTTSSSVSLSWNSVSGATGYNVYRAGTKVQSVTGTSATVSSLAASTSYSFQVTATNAAGESAKSAAVTGTTSASSGGGGVPCRSTR
;
A
#
# COMPACT_ATOMS: atom_id res chain seq x y z
N MET A 1 21.83 -73.15 19.06
CA MET A 1 20.56 -72.78 19.70
C MET A 1 20.85 -71.98 20.96
N ASP A 2 20.06 -70.92 21.19
CA ASP A 2 19.80 -70.21 22.44
C ASP A 2 20.94 -69.65 23.30
N ARG A 3 20.94 -68.32 23.51
CA ARG A 3 20.46 -67.72 24.77
C ARG A 3 20.49 -66.18 24.79
N ALA A 4 19.54 -65.66 25.55
CA ALA A 4 19.10 -64.28 25.80
C ALA A 4 20.12 -63.38 26.58
N PRO A 5 19.85 -62.07 26.75
CA PRO A 5 20.81 -61.06 27.22
C PRO A 5 20.78 -60.84 28.74
N GLY A 6 21.90 -60.32 29.29
CA GLY A 6 22.03 -59.95 30.70
C GLY A 6 22.63 -58.55 30.89
N THR A 7 21.91 -57.70 31.64
CA THR A 7 22.33 -56.38 32.15
C THR A 7 23.06 -56.52 33.51
N PRO A 8 23.62 -55.45 34.14
CA PRO A 8 25.03 -55.37 34.58
C PRO A 8 25.19 -55.40 36.11
N PRO A 9 26.39 -55.09 36.66
CA PRO A 9 26.45 -54.59 38.03
C PRO A 9 27.27 -53.30 38.26
N ARG A 10 26.79 -52.54 39.26
CA ARG A 10 27.40 -51.39 39.94
C ARG A 10 28.51 -51.79 40.92
N ARG A 11 29.40 -50.84 41.25
CA ARG A 11 29.97 -50.46 42.59
C ARG A 11 31.33 -49.76 42.37
N ARG A 12 31.93 -48.95 43.23
CA ARG A 12 31.62 -48.12 44.42
C ARG A 12 32.92 -47.29 44.65
N THR A 13 32.83 -46.01 45.00
CA THR A 13 33.93 -45.17 45.54
C THR A 13 34.42 -45.74 46.88
N PRO A 14 35.67 -45.48 47.34
CA PRO A 14 35.92 -44.29 48.20
C PRO A 14 37.39 -43.77 48.27
N LEU A 15 37.60 -42.55 48.81
CA LEU A 15 38.42 -42.23 50.03
C LEU A 15 38.90 -40.77 50.07
N ARG A 16 39.04 -40.26 51.30
CA ARG A 16 39.15 -38.84 51.68
C ARG A 16 40.38 -38.64 52.61
N THR A 17 41.18 -37.58 52.36
CA THR A 17 41.98 -36.71 53.30
C THR A 17 43.19 -37.29 54.10
N PRO A 18 44.12 -36.50 54.75
CA PRO A 18 44.65 -35.10 54.56
C PRO A 18 46.18 -34.86 54.91
N ARG A 19 46.64 -33.56 54.86
CA ARG A 19 47.81 -32.87 55.55
C ARG A 19 49.24 -33.04 54.94
N ARG A 20 50.20 -32.08 54.91
CA ARG A 20 50.52 -30.84 55.69
C ARG A 20 51.68 -30.01 55.02
N THR A 21 51.61 -28.66 55.08
CA THR A 21 52.68 -27.61 55.29
C THR A 21 54.00 -27.59 54.46
N ARG A 22 54.66 -26.50 54.04
CA ARG A 22 54.78 -25.06 54.45
C ARG A 22 55.58 -24.28 53.36
N THR A 23 55.23 -23.00 53.12
CA THR A 23 55.98 -21.77 52.63
C THR A 23 57.36 -21.89 51.94
N TRP A 24 57.72 -21.13 50.87
CA TRP A 24 58.15 -19.71 50.88
C TRP A 24 58.13 -19.03 49.49
N ALA A 25 57.73 -17.75 49.50
CA ALA A 25 58.19 -16.56 48.74
C ALA A 25 58.40 -16.55 47.21
N GLY A 26 57.59 -15.70 46.54
CA GLY A 26 58.10 -14.50 45.84
C GLY A 26 58.39 -14.61 44.34
N LEU A 27 57.51 -14.03 43.51
CA LEU A 27 57.86 -13.03 42.49
C LEU A 27 56.60 -12.48 41.84
N LEU A 28 56.46 -11.15 41.88
CA LEU A 28 55.48 -10.39 41.12
C LEU A 28 55.75 -10.57 39.62
N ALA A 29 54.74 -10.98 38.86
CA ALA A 29 54.64 -10.68 37.44
C ALA A 29 53.32 -9.92 37.23
N ALA A 30 53.43 -8.62 37.00
CA ALA A 30 52.33 -7.79 36.54
C ALA A 30 51.97 -8.22 35.11
N VAL A 31 50.91 -9.00 34.96
CA VAL A 31 50.30 -9.23 33.65
C VAL A 31 49.33 -8.08 33.40
N LEU A 32 49.72 -7.16 32.53
CA LEU A 32 48.79 -6.24 31.87
C LEU A 32 47.76 -7.10 31.14
N GLY A 33 46.56 -7.22 31.71
CA GLY A 33 45.41 -7.78 31.02
C GLY A 33 45.02 -6.85 29.88
N ALA A 34 45.56 -7.07 28.70
CA ALA A 34 45.00 -6.52 27.48
C ALA A 34 43.61 -7.16 27.31
N SER A 35 42.57 -6.43 27.71
CA SER A 35 41.20 -6.74 27.33
C SER A 35 41.10 -6.54 25.82
N VAL A 36 41.39 -7.58 25.05
CA VAL A 36 40.98 -7.66 23.66
C VAL A 36 39.46 -7.75 23.70
N LEU A 37 38.79 -6.61 23.53
CA LEU A 37 37.39 -6.58 23.18
C LEU A 37 37.30 -7.13 21.75
N SER A 38 37.17 -8.44 21.65
CA SER A 38 36.84 -9.11 20.39
C SER A 38 35.47 -8.58 19.97
N LEU A 39 35.43 -7.58 19.09
CA LEU A 39 34.25 -7.29 18.28
C LEU A 39 34.07 -8.48 17.34
N THR A 40 33.45 -9.55 17.85
CA THR A 40 32.94 -10.62 17.02
C THR A 40 31.83 -10.04 16.16
N GLY A 41 32.17 -9.77 14.90
CA GLY A 41 31.28 -9.63 13.77
C GLY A 41 30.03 -8.77 14.00
N ALA A 42 30.12 -7.48 13.66
CA ALA A 42 28.98 -6.87 13.01
C ALA A 42 28.77 -7.66 11.71
N GLY A 43 27.78 -8.57 11.69
CA GLY A 43 27.26 -9.08 10.42
C GLY A 43 26.89 -7.87 9.54
N PRO A 44 26.92 -8.01 8.19
CA PRO A 44 26.45 -6.91 7.35
C PRO A 44 25.07 -6.50 7.84
N ALA A 45 24.88 -5.22 8.13
CA ALA A 45 23.56 -4.69 8.43
C ALA A 45 22.68 -5.03 7.23
N SER A 46 21.77 -6.00 7.39
CA SER A 46 20.76 -6.28 6.37
C SER A 46 19.96 -4.99 6.22
N ALA A 47 20.01 -4.37 5.04
CA ALA A 47 19.07 -3.32 4.72
C ALA A 47 17.66 -3.87 4.97
N ALA A 48 16.81 -3.08 5.64
CA ALA A 48 15.42 -3.48 5.85
C ALA A 48 14.77 -3.80 4.49
N ASP A 49 13.84 -4.74 4.50
CA ASP A 49 13.06 -5.04 3.29
C ASP A 49 12.32 -3.78 2.84
N VAL A 50 12.34 -3.53 1.53
CA VAL A 50 11.68 -2.39 0.88
C VAL A 50 10.72 -2.92 -0.19
N ASN A 51 9.76 -2.08 -0.59
CA ASN A 51 9.01 -2.34 -1.81
C ASN A 51 9.87 -1.97 -3.02
N ASN A 52 10.30 -2.97 -3.77
CA ASN A 52 11.09 -2.80 -5.00
C ASN A 52 10.23 -2.42 -6.21
N ALA A 53 8.91 -2.63 -6.15
CA ALA A 53 7.99 -2.20 -7.21
C ALA A 53 7.85 -0.68 -7.23
N LYS A 54 7.60 -0.15 -8.42
CA LYS A 54 7.37 1.27 -8.67
C LYS A 54 5.95 1.53 -9.11
N ASN A 55 5.37 2.63 -8.65
CA ASN A 55 4.02 3.05 -8.98
C ASN A 55 3.04 1.86 -8.89
N GLY A 56 3.17 1.05 -7.83
CA GLY A 56 2.43 -0.21 -7.69
C GLY A 56 0.92 -0.02 -7.50
N GLY A 57 0.51 1.14 -7.01
CA GLY A 57 -0.88 1.60 -6.95
C GLY A 57 -1.32 2.48 -8.13
N TYR A 58 -0.50 2.62 -9.18
CA TYR A 58 -0.88 3.32 -10.41
C TYR A 58 -1.30 4.80 -10.27
N GLU A 59 -0.95 5.44 -9.15
CA GLU A 59 -1.24 6.85 -8.83
C GLU A 59 -0.58 7.85 -9.80
N SER A 60 0.48 7.42 -10.48
CA SER A 60 1.17 8.21 -11.53
C SER A 60 0.85 7.70 -12.94
N GLY A 61 -0.38 7.23 -13.16
CA GLY A 61 -0.79 6.61 -14.41
C GLY A 61 -0.10 5.26 -14.61
N LEU A 62 0.25 4.92 -15.85
CA LEU A 62 1.04 3.72 -16.17
C LEU A 62 2.56 3.97 -16.16
N GLY A 63 3.03 5.03 -15.49
CA GLY A 63 4.47 5.25 -15.31
C GLY A 63 5.13 4.01 -14.69
N ASN A 64 6.24 3.54 -15.26
CA ASN A 64 6.95 2.29 -14.91
C ASN A 64 6.22 0.98 -15.24
N TRP A 65 5.06 1.04 -15.89
CA TRP A 65 4.29 -0.14 -16.29
C TRP A 65 4.10 -0.17 -17.81
N THR A 66 4.21 -1.36 -18.38
CA THR A 66 3.93 -1.60 -19.81
C THR A 66 2.86 -2.66 -19.95
N CYS A 67 1.75 -2.30 -20.58
CA CYS A 67 0.64 -3.20 -20.88
C CYS A 67 0.64 -3.60 -22.35
N SER A 68 0.51 -4.90 -22.62
CA SER A 68 0.48 -5.45 -23.97
C SER A 68 -0.64 -4.81 -24.81
N ALA A 69 -0.36 -4.56 -26.09
CA ALA A 69 -1.30 -3.95 -27.03
C ALA A 69 -2.01 -2.66 -26.55
N SER A 70 -1.40 -1.91 -25.62
CA SER A 70 -2.04 -0.76 -24.94
C SER A 70 -3.39 -1.11 -24.26
N SER A 71 -3.52 -2.36 -23.79
CA SER A 71 -4.73 -2.92 -23.18
C SER A 71 -5.06 -2.32 -21.80
N GLY A 72 -4.10 -1.63 -21.18
CA GLY A 72 -4.20 -1.07 -19.85
C GLY A 72 -4.46 0.44 -19.85
N THR A 73 -5.22 0.89 -18.85
CA THR A 73 -5.41 2.28 -18.49
C THR A 73 -5.60 2.40 -16.98
N THR A 74 -5.45 3.60 -16.41
CA THR A 74 -5.77 3.84 -15.01
C THR A 74 -7.21 4.33 -14.86
N VAL A 75 -7.89 3.89 -13.80
CA VAL A 75 -9.27 4.29 -13.46
C VAL A 75 -9.33 4.85 -12.05
N SER A 76 -10.29 5.74 -11.79
CA SER A 76 -10.58 6.27 -10.44
C SER A 76 -11.67 5.48 -9.70
N SER A 77 -12.27 4.48 -10.34
CA SER A 77 -13.17 3.51 -9.73
C SER A 77 -13.31 2.27 -10.63
N PRO A 78 -13.29 1.04 -10.07
CA PRO A 78 -12.96 0.72 -8.69
C PRO A 78 -11.47 1.00 -8.38
N VAL A 79 -11.18 1.34 -7.12
CA VAL A 79 -9.83 1.54 -6.57
C VAL A 79 -9.78 0.82 -5.22
N HIS A 80 -8.69 0.15 -4.88
CA HIS A 80 -8.51 -0.50 -3.59
C HIS A 80 -7.88 0.47 -2.58
N GLY A 81 -6.76 1.08 -2.98
CA GLY A 81 -6.01 2.05 -2.21
C GLY A 81 -5.73 3.28 -3.07
N GLY A 82 -5.72 4.47 -2.45
CA GLY A 82 -5.38 5.68 -3.20
C GLY A 82 -6.49 6.22 -4.11
N SER A 83 -6.12 6.72 -5.29
CA SER A 83 -6.97 7.42 -6.25
C SER A 83 -7.08 6.73 -7.60
N ALA A 84 -6.19 5.77 -7.88
CA ALA A 84 -6.09 5.11 -9.16
C ALA A 84 -5.93 3.60 -8.99
N ALA A 85 -6.38 2.85 -9.99
CA ALA A 85 -6.07 1.43 -10.14
C ALA A 85 -5.85 1.14 -11.62
N LEU A 86 -5.11 0.08 -11.92
CA LEU A 86 -5.03 -0.46 -13.27
C LEU A 86 -6.39 -1.07 -13.64
N LYS A 87 -6.87 -0.76 -14.85
CA LYS A 87 -7.86 -1.55 -15.59
C LYS A 87 -7.20 -2.06 -16.87
N ALA A 88 -7.20 -3.37 -17.07
CA ALA A 88 -6.64 -3.99 -18.26
C ALA A 88 -7.64 -4.98 -18.88
N THR A 89 -7.84 -4.89 -20.20
CA THR A 89 -8.91 -5.61 -20.90
C THR A 89 -8.34 -6.58 -21.94
N PRO A 90 -8.45 -7.90 -21.74
CA PRO A 90 -8.06 -8.89 -22.73
C PRO A 90 -8.80 -8.69 -24.06
N ALA A 91 -8.11 -8.91 -25.18
CA ALA A 91 -8.68 -8.76 -26.52
C ALA A 91 -8.07 -9.75 -27.51
N GLY A 92 -8.92 -10.52 -28.20
CA GLY A 92 -8.46 -11.55 -29.12
C GLY A 92 -7.55 -12.57 -28.42
N GLN A 93 -6.29 -12.66 -28.88
CA GLN A 93 -5.24 -13.51 -28.31
C GLN A 93 -4.29 -12.76 -27.37
N ASP A 94 -4.68 -11.56 -26.92
CA ASP A 94 -3.96 -10.81 -25.88
C ASP A 94 -4.68 -10.97 -24.54
N ASN A 95 -3.93 -11.33 -23.49
CA ASN A 95 -4.45 -11.49 -22.12
C ASN A 95 -4.32 -10.20 -21.30
N ALA A 96 -4.02 -9.08 -21.95
CA ALA A 96 -3.81 -7.78 -21.35
C ALA A 96 -2.76 -7.79 -20.23
N LYS A 97 -1.59 -8.38 -20.51
CA LYS A 97 -0.49 -8.47 -19.56
C LYS A 97 0.12 -7.10 -19.32
N CYS A 98 0.15 -6.67 -18.06
CA CYS A 98 0.85 -5.48 -17.61
C CYS A 98 2.08 -5.89 -16.82
N THR A 99 3.21 -5.26 -17.09
CA THR A 99 4.53 -5.68 -16.60
C THR A 99 5.34 -4.51 -16.06
N GLN A 100 6.21 -4.82 -15.11
CA GLN A 100 7.27 -3.95 -14.64
C GLN A 100 8.54 -4.76 -14.40
N THR A 101 9.69 -4.20 -14.78
CA THR A 101 10.99 -4.72 -14.37
C THR A 101 11.38 -4.10 -13.03
N VAL A 102 11.65 -4.94 -12.04
CA VAL A 102 12.08 -4.57 -10.70
C VAL A 102 13.52 -4.98 -10.46
N ALA A 103 14.31 -4.07 -9.88
CA ALA A 103 15.65 -4.38 -9.42
C ALA A 103 15.57 -5.28 -8.17
N VAL A 104 16.43 -6.30 -8.13
CA VAL A 104 16.50 -7.29 -7.04
C VAL A 104 17.94 -7.64 -6.74
N LYS A 105 18.20 -8.26 -5.59
CA LYS A 105 19.49 -8.85 -5.24
C LYS A 105 19.53 -10.32 -5.65
N PRO A 106 20.70 -10.85 -6.04
CA PRO A 106 20.88 -12.29 -6.24
C PRO A 106 20.64 -13.11 -4.96
N ASN A 107 20.25 -14.38 -5.11
CA ASN A 107 20.03 -15.33 -4.02
C ASN A 107 19.15 -14.80 -2.87
N SER A 108 18.14 -14.01 -3.20
CA SER A 108 17.30 -13.30 -2.24
C SER A 108 15.84 -13.65 -2.45
N THR A 109 15.10 -13.77 -1.35
CA THR A 109 13.67 -14.08 -1.37
C THR A 109 12.86 -12.78 -1.32
N TYR A 110 11.79 -12.76 -2.11
CA TYR A 110 10.86 -11.64 -2.23
C TYR A 110 9.43 -12.12 -2.03
N THR A 111 8.61 -11.28 -1.40
CA THR A 111 7.16 -11.42 -1.37
C THR A 111 6.55 -10.51 -2.42
N LEU A 112 5.82 -11.09 -3.38
CA LEU A 112 5.06 -10.36 -4.40
C LEU A 112 3.58 -10.40 -4.01
N SER A 113 2.95 -9.24 -3.90
CA SER A 113 1.50 -9.13 -3.65
C SER A 113 0.85 -8.08 -4.55
N ALA A 114 -0.45 -8.23 -4.79
CA ALA A 114 -1.30 -7.20 -5.40
C ALA A 114 -2.76 -7.43 -5.00
N TRP A 115 -3.54 -6.36 -4.93
CA TRP A 115 -5.00 -6.46 -4.88
C TRP A 115 -5.55 -6.53 -6.30
N VAL A 116 -6.45 -7.49 -6.55
CA VAL A 116 -7.06 -7.69 -7.86
C VAL A 116 -8.58 -7.81 -7.75
N GLN A 117 -9.28 -7.41 -8.81
CA GLN A 117 -10.72 -7.54 -8.95
C GLN A 117 -11.05 -7.84 -10.43
N GLY A 118 -12.18 -8.46 -10.71
CA GLY A 118 -12.60 -8.79 -12.07
C GLY A 118 -12.25 -10.21 -12.47
N GLY A 119 -12.26 -10.47 -13.78
CA GLY A 119 -12.29 -11.82 -14.30
C GLY A 119 -10.92 -12.46 -14.47
N TYR A 120 -10.71 -13.63 -13.85
CA TYR A 120 -9.50 -14.46 -13.96
C TYR A 120 -8.19 -13.66 -13.90
N ALA A 121 -7.95 -12.98 -12.78
CA ALA A 121 -6.77 -12.14 -12.59
C ALA A 121 -5.59 -12.96 -12.06
N TYR A 122 -4.43 -12.80 -12.70
CA TYR A 122 -3.17 -13.44 -12.35
C TYR A 122 -2.18 -12.41 -11.83
N LEU A 123 -1.29 -12.85 -10.94
CA LEU A 123 -0.13 -12.14 -10.43
C LEU A 123 1.08 -13.07 -10.53
N GLY A 124 2.21 -12.57 -11.03
CA GLY A 124 3.40 -13.41 -11.12
C GLY A 124 4.71 -12.65 -11.31
N ALA A 125 5.80 -13.42 -11.25
CA ALA A 125 7.16 -12.96 -11.48
C ALA A 125 7.86 -13.91 -12.44
N SER A 126 8.56 -13.34 -13.42
CA SER A 126 9.29 -14.06 -14.46
C SER A 126 10.72 -13.55 -14.62
N GLY A 127 11.61 -14.41 -15.12
CA GLY A 127 13.04 -14.10 -15.18
C GLY A 127 13.69 -14.12 -13.80
N THR A 128 13.16 -14.91 -12.87
CA THR A 128 13.70 -15.05 -11.50
C THR A 128 15.12 -15.63 -11.49
N GLY A 129 15.54 -16.31 -12.55
CA GLY A 129 16.78 -17.09 -12.61
C GLY A 129 16.70 -18.39 -11.79
N THR A 130 15.51 -18.72 -11.27
CA THR A 130 15.19 -20.02 -10.67
C THR A 130 13.88 -20.52 -11.31
N THR A 131 12.81 -20.61 -10.53
CA THR A 131 11.46 -20.96 -10.98
C THR A 131 10.60 -19.71 -10.97
N ASP A 132 10.05 -19.39 -12.14
CA ASP A 132 9.06 -18.34 -12.27
C ASP A 132 7.76 -18.74 -11.56
N VAL A 133 7.09 -17.75 -10.95
CA VAL A 133 5.94 -18.00 -10.08
C VAL A 133 4.72 -17.25 -10.56
N SER A 134 3.55 -17.84 -10.32
CA SER A 134 2.28 -17.17 -10.50
C SER A 134 1.25 -17.67 -9.50
N THR A 135 0.26 -16.82 -9.24
CA THR A 135 -0.95 -17.14 -8.49
C THR A 135 -2.12 -16.40 -9.13
N TRP A 136 -3.34 -16.83 -8.87
CA TRP A 136 -4.52 -16.25 -9.53
C TRP A 136 -5.78 -16.41 -8.70
N THR A 137 -6.80 -15.65 -9.07
CA THR A 137 -8.16 -15.77 -8.53
C THR A 137 -9.16 -15.86 -9.67
N PRO A 138 -10.24 -16.67 -9.54
CA PRO A 138 -11.35 -16.63 -10.48
C PRO A 138 -12.08 -15.29 -10.41
N ASP A 139 -13.16 -15.15 -11.17
CA ASP A 139 -13.98 -13.94 -11.20
C ASP A 139 -14.33 -13.45 -9.79
N SER A 140 -13.89 -12.23 -9.46
CA SER A 140 -14.18 -11.61 -8.17
C SER A 140 -14.81 -10.23 -8.35
N THR A 141 -15.97 -10.04 -7.72
CA THR A 141 -16.68 -8.75 -7.70
C THR A 141 -16.17 -7.81 -6.61
N SER A 142 -15.33 -8.31 -5.71
CA SER A 142 -14.67 -7.54 -4.64
C SER A 142 -13.16 -7.69 -4.77
N TRP A 143 -12.41 -6.73 -4.25
CA TRP A 143 -10.96 -6.81 -4.19
C TRP A 143 -10.49 -8.06 -3.42
N LYS A 144 -9.54 -8.78 -4.01
CA LYS A 144 -8.87 -9.94 -3.43
C LYS A 144 -7.37 -9.73 -3.48
N GLN A 145 -6.70 -9.93 -2.34
CA GLN A 145 -5.26 -9.91 -2.31
C GLN A 145 -4.71 -11.24 -2.82
N LEU A 146 -3.86 -11.16 -3.84
CA LEU A 146 -3.00 -12.25 -4.28
C LEU A 146 -1.61 -12.04 -3.70
N THR A 147 -1.01 -13.12 -3.22
CA THR A 147 0.36 -13.13 -2.69
C THR A 147 1.10 -14.39 -3.15
N THR A 148 2.36 -14.24 -3.54
CA THR A 148 3.28 -15.33 -3.81
C THR A 148 4.69 -14.95 -3.36
N THR A 149 5.62 -15.90 -3.36
CA THR A 149 7.03 -15.66 -3.03
C THR A 149 7.92 -16.21 -4.14
N PHE A 150 9.03 -15.55 -4.43
CA PHE A 150 10.05 -16.06 -5.34
C PHE A 150 11.44 -15.86 -4.75
N THR A 151 12.41 -16.67 -5.19
CA THR A 151 13.82 -16.51 -4.82
C THR A 151 14.65 -16.31 -6.09
N THR A 152 15.49 -15.28 -6.10
CA THR A 152 16.31 -14.94 -7.25
C THR A 152 17.50 -15.87 -7.41
N GLY A 153 17.90 -16.14 -8.65
CA GLY A 153 19.10 -16.90 -8.97
C GLY A 153 20.38 -16.14 -8.61
N ALA A 154 21.51 -16.85 -8.66
CA ALA A 154 22.81 -16.31 -8.23
C ALA A 154 23.37 -15.15 -9.07
N ALA A 155 22.83 -14.93 -10.28
CA ALA A 155 23.19 -13.82 -11.16
C ALA A 155 22.03 -12.84 -11.40
N THR A 156 20.86 -13.06 -10.78
CA THR A 156 19.67 -12.28 -11.08
C THR A 156 19.68 -10.97 -10.31
N THR A 157 19.79 -9.86 -11.03
CA THR A 157 19.71 -8.49 -10.49
C THR A 157 18.42 -7.77 -10.90
N SER A 158 17.59 -8.38 -11.73
CA SER A 158 16.31 -7.83 -12.17
C SER A 158 15.30 -8.94 -12.44
N VAL A 159 14.03 -8.70 -12.13
CA VAL A 159 12.91 -9.62 -12.39
C VAL A 159 11.77 -8.85 -13.04
N THR A 160 11.00 -9.50 -13.90
CA THR A 160 9.77 -8.92 -14.47
C THR A 160 8.57 -9.42 -13.67
N VAL A 161 7.94 -8.52 -12.92
CA VAL A 161 6.65 -8.79 -12.26
C VAL A 161 5.50 -8.39 -13.18
N TYR A 162 4.36 -9.06 -13.03
CA TYR A 162 3.25 -8.88 -13.94
C TYR A 162 1.89 -9.20 -13.33
N THR A 163 0.87 -8.60 -13.92
CA THR A 163 -0.52 -9.03 -13.84
C THR A 163 -1.05 -9.32 -15.25
N HIS A 164 -2.02 -10.21 -15.37
CA HIS A 164 -2.76 -10.42 -16.61
C HIS A 164 -4.13 -11.02 -16.34
N GLY A 165 -5.03 -10.89 -17.31
CA GLY A 165 -6.34 -11.54 -17.30
C GLY A 165 -6.32 -12.88 -18.01
N TRP A 166 -7.49 -13.32 -18.44
CA TRP A 166 -7.65 -14.50 -19.30
C TRP A 166 -8.27 -14.11 -20.64
N TYR A 167 -7.87 -14.79 -21.71
CA TYR A 167 -8.34 -14.49 -23.06
C TYR A 167 -9.87 -14.53 -23.15
N GLY A 168 -10.45 -13.54 -23.84
CA GLY A 168 -11.89 -13.42 -24.03
C GLY A 168 -12.69 -13.08 -22.76
N GLN A 169 -12.03 -12.81 -21.63
CA GLN A 169 -12.70 -12.35 -20.41
C GLN A 169 -12.89 -10.85 -20.37
N ALA A 170 -13.77 -10.41 -19.47
CA ALA A 170 -13.92 -9.00 -19.13
C ALA A 170 -12.62 -8.42 -18.55
N ALA A 171 -12.59 -7.10 -18.41
CA ALA A 171 -11.46 -6.41 -17.80
C ALA A 171 -11.19 -6.91 -16.37
N TYR A 172 -9.91 -7.03 -16.03
CA TYR A 172 -9.46 -7.16 -14.66
C TYR A 172 -8.91 -5.82 -14.17
N TYR A 173 -8.90 -5.67 -12.86
CA TYR A 173 -8.34 -4.54 -12.14
C TYR A 173 -7.22 -5.02 -11.24
N ALA A 174 -6.18 -4.21 -11.11
CA ALA A 174 -5.10 -4.47 -10.17
C ALA A 174 -4.69 -3.17 -9.48
N ASP A 175 -4.31 -3.27 -8.22
CA ASP A 175 -3.94 -2.13 -7.39
C ASP A 175 -2.98 -2.58 -6.28
N ASP A 176 -2.28 -1.62 -5.68
CA ASP A 176 -1.39 -1.81 -4.53
C ASP A 176 -0.39 -2.98 -4.72
N LEU A 177 0.21 -3.09 -5.91
CA LEU A 177 1.23 -4.11 -6.19
C LEU A 177 2.53 -3.81 -5.43
N SER A 178 3.10 -4.82 -4.78
CA SER A 178 4.35 -4.69 -4.05
C SER A 178 5.27 -5.89 -4.24
N VAL A 179 6.58 -5.63 -4.20
CA VAL A 179 7.65 -6.63 -4.22
C VAL A 179 8.53 -6.35 -3.00
N PHE A 180 8.19 -6.94 -1.85
CA PHE A 180 8.92 -6.73 -0.62
C PHE A 180 10.08 -7.71 -0.47
N GLY A 181 11.28 -7.16 -0.22
CA GLY A 181 12.50 -7.90 0.10
C GLY A 181 13.72 -6.98 0.07
N PRO A 182 14.94 -7.53 -0.01
CA PRO A 182 16.16 -6.72 -0.03
C PRO A 182 16.18 -5.74 -1.21
N ASP A 183 16.60 -4.49 -0.96
CA ASP A 183 16.69 -3.44 -1.99
C ASP A 183 17.64 -3.85 -3.12
N GLY A 184 17.10 -3.94 -4.34
CA GLY A 184 17.88 -4.27 -5.54
C GLY A 184 18.70 -3.11 -6.12
N GLY A 185 18.64 -1.91 -5.52
CA GLY A 185 19.35 -0.72 -5.99
C GLY A 185 18.59 0.10 -7.03
N GLY A 186 17.28 -0.16 -7.21
CA GLY A 186 16.40 0.62 -8.08
C GLY A 186 15.79 1.86 -7.41
N GLY A 187 16.21 2.18 -6.18
CA GLY A 187 15.58 3.15 -5.28
C GLY A 187 14.23 2.67 -4.75
N SER A 188 13.55 3.45 -3.91
CA SER A 188 12.10 3.31 -3.63
C SER A 188 11.30 4.22 -4.57
N ASP A 189 9.98 4.05 -4.67
CA ASP A 189 9.16 5.12 -5.25
C ASP A 189 9.46 6.43 -4.50
N PRO A 190 9.45 7.60 -5.17
CA PRO A 190 9.42 8.85 -4.44
C PRO A 190 8.20 8.83 -3.53
N ALA A 191 8.39 9.20 -2.27
CA ALA A 191 7.26 9.34 -1.36
C ALA A 191 6.22 10.26 -2.02
N PRO A 192 4.91 9.95 -1.90
CA PRO A 192 3.89 10.84 -2.43
C PRO A 192 4.09 12.24 -1.86
N THR A 193 3.89 13.26 -2.69
CA THR A 193 3.91 14.65 -2.23
C THR A 193 2.49 15.07 -1.87
N VAL A 194 2.36 16.02 -0.93
CA VAL A 194 1.05 16.61 -0.61
C VAL A 194 0.42 17.17 -1.89
N PRO A 195 -0.88 16.92 -2.18
CA PRO A 195 -1.50 17.38 -3.40
C PRO A 195 -1.55 18.92 -3.48
N ALA A 196 -1.84 19.46 -4.66
CA ALA A 196 -2.13 20.88 -4.80
C ALA A 196 -3.48 21.24 -4.14
N ALA A 197 -3.70 22.54 -3.89
CA ALA A 197 -5.02 23.03 -3.49
C ALA A 197 -6.03 22.80 -4.63
N PRO A 198 -7.25 22.28 -4.36
CA PRO A 198 -8.30 22.17 -5.36
C PRO A 198 -8.64 23.52 -5.99
N ALA A 199 -8.82 23.52 -7.31
CA ALA A 199 -9.27 24.68 -8.07
C ALA A 199 -10.68 24.43 -8.65
N GLY A 200 -11.32 25.50 -9.12
CA GLY A 200 -12.64 25.40 -9.77
C GLY A 200 -13.78 25.01 -8.84
N LEU A 201 -13.63 25.20 -7.52
CA LEU A 201 -14.72 25.00 -6.58
C LEU A 201 -15.89 25.92 -6.96
N ALA A 202 -17.09 25.36 -7.08
CA ALA A 202 -18.31 26.08 -7.40
C ALA A 202 -19.53 25.47 -6.69
N VAL A 203 -20.55 26.31 -6.47
CA VAL A 203 -21.88 25.86 -6.06
C VAL A 203 -22.65 25.42 -7.29
N SER A 204 -23.07 24.15 -7.32
CA SER A 204 -23.80 23.56 -8.46
C SER A 204 -25.31 23.62 -8.30
N SER A 205 -25.81 23.56 -7.06
CA SER A 205 -27.23 23.76 -6.74
C SER A 205 -27.45 24.10 -5.27
N THR A 206 -28.57 24.73 -4.95
CA THR A 206 -28.99 25.00 -3.58
C THR A 206 -30.45 24.61 -3.39
N THR A 207 -30.77 24.13 -2.20
CA THR A 207 -32.15 23.93 -1.72
C THR A 207 -32.38 24.77 -0.47
N SER A 208 -33.55 24.64 0.17
CA SER A 208 -33.78 25.26 1.47
C SER A 208 -32.95 24.65 2.61
N SER A 209 -32.34 23.47 2.41
CA SER A 209 -31.61 22.75 3.46
C SER A 209 -30.29 22.12 3.02
N SER A 210 -29.86 22.34 1.79
CA SER A 210 -28.60 21.80 1.26
C SER A 210 -27.94 22.69 0.21
N VAL A 211 -26.63 22.53 0.07
CA VAL A 211 -25.81 23.14 -0.99
C VAL A 211 -24.97 22.03 -1.63
N SER A 212 -25.05 21.91 -2.96
CA SER A 212 -24.21 21.01 -3.74
C SER A 212 -22.99 21.76 -4.30
N LEU A 213 -21.85 21.10 -4.27
CA LEU A 213 -20.54 21.63 -4.64
C LEU A 213 -19.87 20.70 -5.66
N SER A 214 -19.09 21.28 -6.56
CA SER A 214 -18.21 20.56 -7.50
C SER A 214 -16.89 21.29 -7.65
N TRP A 215 -15.82 20.55 -7.97
CA TRP A 215 -14.47 21.09 -8.21
C TRP A 215 -13.70 20.27 -9.23
N ASN A 216 -12.52 20.74 -9.64
CA ASN A 216 -11.63 20.01 -10.55
C ASN A 216 -10.87 18.90 -9.81
N SER A 217 -10.58 17.78 -10.48
CA SER A 217 -9.69 16.76 -9.92
C SER A 217 -8.27 17.32 -9.73
N VAL A 218 -7.63 16.90 -8.64
CA VAL A 218 -6.24 17.22 -8.31
C VAL A 218 -5.38 15.97 -8.52
N SER A 219 -4.30 16.10 -9.28
CA SER A 219 -3.34 15.00 -9.48
C SER A 219 -2.72 14.57 -8.14
N GLY A 220 -2.66 13.26 -7.91
CA GLY A 220 -2.14 12.67 -6.68
C GLY A 220 -3.07 12.78 -5.47
N ALA A 221 -4.31 13.28 -5.62
CA ALA A 221 -5.30 13.33 -4.55
C ALA A 221 -6.14 12.05 -4.52
N THR A 222 -6.17 11.39 -3.37
CA THR A 222 -6.94 10.18 -3.08
C THR A 222 -8.27 10.47 -2.38
N GLY A 223 -8.51 11.74 -2.06
CA GLY A 223 -9.76 12.21 -1.49
C GLY A 223 -9.77 13.72 -1.34
N TYR A 224 -10.89 14.22 -0.83
CA TYR A 224 -11.13 15.64 -0.59
C TYR A 224 -11.87 15.83 0.72
N ASN A 225 -11.50 16.88 1.46
CA ASN A 225 -12.27 17.32 2.62
C ASN A 225 -13.02 18.60 2.29
N VAL A 226 -14.32 18.61 2.62
CA VAL A 226 -15.17 19.79 2.48
C VAL A 226 -15.24 20.51 3.82
N TYR A 227 -15.01 21.81 3.78
CA TYR A 227 -15.03 22.70 4.94
C TYR A 227 -16.20 23.67 4.83
N ARG A 228 -16.89 23.90 5.94
CA ARG A 228 -17.91 24.94 6.11
C ARG A 228 -17.46 25.88 7.21
N ALA A 229 -17.30 27.16 6.89
CA ALA A 229 -16.81 28.19 7.83
C ALA A 229 -15.51 27.76 8.56
N GLY A 230 -14.58 27.10 7.85
CA GLY A 230 -13.30 26.66 8.40
C GLY A 230 -13.31 25.29 9.09
N THR A 231 -14.49 24.71 9.38
CA THR A 231 -14.62 23.38 10.01
C THR A 231 -14.87 22.30 8.97
N LYS A 232 -14.16 21.17 9.05
CA LYS A 232 -14.39 20.02 8.17
C LYS A 232 -15.78 19.43 8.44
N VAL A 233 -16.61 19.33 7.41
CA VAL A 233 -17.97 18.78 7.49
C VAL A 233 -18.12 17.46 6.77
N GLN A 234 -17.25 17.15 5.81
CA GLN A 234 -17.34 15.91 5.03
C GLN A 234 -15.97 15.53 4.44
N SER A 235 -15.79 14.23 4.18
CA SER A 235 -14.70 13.68 3.38
C SER A 235 -15.30 12.85 2.24
N VAL A 236 -14.82 13.03 1.01
CA VAL A 236 -15.30 12.34 -0.20
C VAL A 236 -14.13 11.92 -1.07
N THR A 237 -14.30 10.89 -1.90
CA THR A 237 -13.30 10.47 -2.89
C THR A 237 -13.53 11.10 -4.27
N GLY A 238 -14.78 11.45 -4.58
CA GLY A 238 -15.15 12.15 -5.81
C GLY A 238 -14.90 13.66 -5.78
N THR A 239 -15.15 14.33 -6.91
CA THR A 239 -14.96 15.78 -7.07
C THR A 239 -16.23 16.59 -6.85
N SER A 240 -17.16 16.05 -6.07
CA SER A 240 -18.42 16.71 -5.71
C SER A 240 -18.90 16.26 -4.33
N ALA A 241 -19.70 17.12 -3.70
CA ALA A 241 -20.34 16.84 -2.41
C ALA A 241 -21.63 17.65 -2.26
N THR A 242 -22.58 17.11 -1.50
CA THR A 242 -23.80 17.84 -1.09
C THR A 242 -23.80 17.98 0.43
N VAL A 243 -23.68 19.22 0.91
CA VAL A 243 -23.75 19.55 2.34
C VAL A 243 -25.21 19.81 2.70
N SER A 244 -25.78 18.97 3.55
CA SER A 244 -27.19 19.01 3.98
C SER A 244 -27.34 19.59 5.39
N SER A 245 -28.58 19.57 5.91
CA SER A 245 -28.93 20.04 7.26
C SER A 245 -28.56 21.51 7.50
N LEU A 246 -28.75 22.32 6.47
CA LEU A 246 -28.53 23.77 6.51
C LEU A 246 -29.85 24.49 6.83
N ALA A 247 -29.77 25.61 7.53
CA ALA A 247 -30.91 26.51 7.69
C ALA A 247 -31.25 27.19 6.36
N ALA A 248 -32.54 27.43 6.11
CA ALA A 248 -33.05 28.14 4.94
C ALA A 248 -32.63 29.63 4.93
N SER A 249 -32.60 30.24 3.75
CA SER A 249 -32.24 31.66 3.56
C SER A 249 -30.93 32.07 4.26
N THR A 250 -29.95 31.17 4.33
CA THR A 250 -28.70 31.38 5.07
C THR A 250 -27.51 31.19 4.14
N SER A 251 -26.56 32.14 4.19
CA SER A 251 -25.31 32.06 3.43
C SER A 251 -24.26 31.26 4.19
N TYR A 252 -23.62 30.32 3.49
CA TYR A 252 -22.54 29.49 4.00
C TYR A 252 -21.32 29.61 3.11
N SER A 253 -20.14 29.72 3.73
CA SER A 253 -18.85 29.69 3.04
C SER A 253 -18.27 28.28 3.03
N PHE A 254 -17.88 27.82 1.85
CA PHE A 254 -17.31 26.49 1.61
C PHE A 254 -15.91 26.57 1.01
N GLN A 255 -15.07 25.64 1.42
CA GLN A 255 -13.71 25.43 0.90
C GLN A 255 -13.47 23.92 0.78
N VAL A 256 -12.55 23.52 -0.10
CA VAL A 256 -12.18 22.11 -0.27
C VAL A 256 -10.66 21.97 -0.23
N THR A 257 -10.17 20.91 0.38
CA THR A 257 -8.76 20.46 0.29
C THR A 257 -8.70 19.13 -0.45
N ALA A 258 -7.53 18.82 -1.00
CA ALA A 258 -7.20 17.50 -1.50
C ALA A 258 -6.36 16.74 -0.46
N THR A 259 -6.52 15.44 -0.38
CA THR A 259 -5.80 14.58 0.57
C THR A 259 -5.16 13.40 -0.13
N ASN A 260 -4.00 12.97 0.35
CA ASN A 260 -3.42 11.66 0.05
C ASN A 260 -2.61 11.14 1.24
N ALA A 261 -1.86 10.05 1.05
CA ALA A 261 -1.00 9.47 2.08
C ALA A 261 0.11 10.40 2.59
N ALA A 262 0.48 11.44 1.83
CA ALA A 262 1.47 12.44 2.23
C ALA A 262 0.87 13.54 3.11
N GLY A 263 -0.45 13.73 3.06
CA GLY A 263 -1.16 14.70 3.88
C GLY A 263 -2.29 15.43 3.15
N GLU A 264 -2.71 16.54 3.75
CA GLU A 264 -3.80 17.39 3.26
C GLU A 264 -3.23 18.69 2.67
N SER A 265 -3.77 19.09 1.51
CA SER A 265 -3.35 20.30 0.82
C SER A 265 -3.89 21.58 1.46
N ALA A 266 -3.42 22.72 0.96
CA ALA A 266 -4.04 24.01 1.30
C ALA A 266 -5.51 24.05 0.83
N LYS A 267 -6.34 24.83 1.55
CA LYS A 267 -7.74 25.04 1.18
C LYS A 267 -7.83 25.78 -0.16
N SER A 268 -8.84 25.42 -0.96
CA SER A 268 -9.23 26.14 -2.17
C SER A 268 -9.63 27.59 -1.87
N ALA A 269 -9.80 28.38 -2.93
CA ALA A 269 -10.58 29.62 -2.82
C ALA A 269 -11.98 29.31 -2.25
N ALA A 270 -12.48 30.19 -1.39
CA ALA A 270 -13.79 30.01 -0.77
C ALA A 270 -14.91 30.38 -1.76
N VAL A 271 -16.01 29.61 -1.72
CA VAL A 271 -17.26 29.94 -2.42
C VAL A 271 -18.40 30.10 -1.41
N THR A 272 -19.36 30.96 -1.73
CA THR A 272 -20.54 31.17 -0.90
C THR A 272 -21.76 30.56 -1.57
N GLY A 273 -22.46 29.69 -0.86
CA GLY A 273 -23.76 29.17 -1.24
C GLY A 273 -24.83 29.69 -0.29
N THR A 274 -25.94 30.20 -0.83
CA THR A 274 -27.09 30.64 -0.04
C THR A 274 -28.24 29.66 -0.25
N THR A 275 -28.74 29.08 0.83
CA THR A 275 -29.93 28.21 0.79
C THR A 275 -31.16 29.01 0.40
N SER A 276 -32.04 28.39 -0.36
CA SER A 276 -33.32 28.99 -0.75
C SER A 276 -34.23 29.18 0.46
N ALA A 277 -35.26 30.01 0.30
CA ALA A 277 -36.31 30.10 1.31
C ALA A 277 -36.99 28.73 1.49
N SER A 278 -37.43 28.43 2.71
CA SER A 278 -38.29 27.27 2.94
C SER A 278 -39.58 27.51 2.15
N SER A 279 -39.97 26.55 1.31
CA SER A 279 -41.25 26.60 0.60
C SER A 279 -42.39 26.43 1.62
N GLY A 280 -42.68 27.48 2.38
CA GLY A 280 -43.86 27.60 3.22
C GLY A 280 -45.09 27.66 2.32
N GLY A 281 -46.07 26.80 2.62
CA GLY A 281 -47.23 26.50 1.78
C GLY A 281 -48.02 27.70 1.26
N GLY A 282 -48.71 27.45 0.14
CA GLY A 282 -49.48 28.42 -0.63
C GLY A 282 -50.37 29.31 0.23
N GLY A 283 -50.34 30.60 -0.10
CA GLY A 283 -51.23 31.60 0.47
C GLY A 283 -52.69 31.19 0.28
N VAL A 284 -53.40 31.05 1.39
CA VAL A 284 -54.85 31.02 1.42
C VAL A 284 -55.33 32.39 0.91
N PRO A 285 -56.12 32.50 -0.17
CA PRO A 285 -56.65 33.79 -0.58
C PRO A 285 -57.63 34.28 0.50
N CYS A 286 -57.34 35.44 1.10
CA CYS A 286 -58.31 36.16 1.91
C CYS A 286 -59.52 36.49 1.03
N ARG A 287 -60.61 35.76 1.24
CA ARG A 287 -61.93 36.02 0.68
C ARG A 287 -62.45 37.34 1.26
N SER A 288 -62.44 38.40 0.47
CA SER A 288 -63.13 39.65 0.80
C SER A 288 -64.62 39.48 0.48
N THR A 289 -65.44 39.22 1.50
CA THR A 289 -66.88 39.41 1.42
C THR A 289 -67.22 40.89 1.55
N ARG A 290 -67.75 41.47 0.49
CA ARG A 290 -68.77 42.52 0.54
C ARG A 290 -69.83 42.23 -0.51
#